data_AF-A0A819XWK8-F1
#
_entry.id   AF-A0A819XWK8-F1
#
_cell.length_a   1.000
_cell.length_b   1.000
_cell.length_c   1.000
_cell.angle_alpha   90.00
_cell.angle_beta   90.00
_cell.angle_gamma   90.00
#
_symmetry.space_group_name_H-M   'P 1'
#
loop_
_entity.id
_entity.type
_entity.pdbx_description
1 polymer ?
#
loop_
_entity_poly.entity_id
_entity_poly.type
_entity_poly.pdbx_seq_one_letter_code
_entity_poly.pdbx_strand_id
1 'polypeptide(L)'
;MAENDIVIKHSRGYIGVFGPRIDDIANEIVSAAGIPNALSCPYHITLITKDELRQLTADLSNKIDDLYENATTIDTKHIYSLGLGGDPKGVCWIVIIWNAGNIFRRKYGLSFKQFHITLSNNDDHSLDKSLYSLRDIFSIENLNLNTIDHLVLSYNLSNQYDQALIYAREMCIRFPDSEKGWLRLADIARRNEQYKLAMLAYARTMHLIDEQNNEKIHEYCYKRILNCASNCTEWECLFGKNELEQVPEELKVNLFIPWTSTIRQHFVNIYSEEQPQFSQKAHHHLLVPFIDPRQTNQNLGRY
;
A
#
# COMPACT_ATOMS: atom_id res chain seq x y z
N MET A 1 28.46 -3.17 9.19
CA MET A 1 27.95 -3.60 7.88
C MET A 1 27.39 -4.99 8.08
N ALA A 2 26.07 -5.14 8.20
CA ALA A 2 25.46 -6.46 8.27
C ALA A 2 25.57 -7.07 6.87
N GLU A 3 26.31 -8.17 6.74
CA GLU A 3 26.29 -8.98 5.52
C GLU A 3 24.83 -9.34 5.22
N ASN A 4 24.44 -9.23 3.95
CA ASN A 4 23.10 -9.64 3.54
C ASN A 4 23.00 -11.17 3.68
N ASP A 5 22.47 -11.63 4.81
CA ASP A 5 22.23 -13.04 5.16
C ASP A 5 21.10 -13.70 4.35
N ILE A 6 20.69 -13.10 3.25
CA ILE A 6 19.66 -13.65 2.36
C ILE A 6 20.27 -13.88 0.98
N VAL A 7 20.17 -15.12 0.50
CA VAL A 7 20.66 -15.56 -0.80
C VAL A 7 19.49 -16.09 -1.62
N ILE A 8 19.32 -15.53 -2.82
CA ILE A 8 18.43 -16.08 -3.84
C ILE A 8 19.25 -17.05 -4.67
N LYS A 9 18.75 -18.28 -4.87
CA LYS A 9 19.43 -19.30 -5.69
C LYS A 9 18.48 -20.19 -6.45
N HIS A 10 18.93 -20.68 -7.60
CA HIS A 10 18.30 -21.79 -8.29
C HIS A 10 18.67 -23.10 -7.58
N SER A 11 17.68 -23.88 -7.17
CA SER A 11 17.89 -25.18 -6.53
C SER A 11 16.80 -26.16 -6.94
N ARG A 12 17.17 -27.40 -7.28
CA ARG A 12 16.23 -28.50 -7.56
C ARG A 12 15.11 -28.13 -8.54
N GLY A 13 15.39 -27.26 -9.51
CA GLY A 13 14.45 -26.81 -10.53
C GLY A 13 13.52 -25.66 -10.13
N TYR A 14 13.75 -24.97 -9.02
CA TYR A 14 12.99 -23.78 -8.60
C TYR A 14 13.93 -22.65 -8.17
N ILE A 15 13.46 -21.40 -8.21
CA ILE A 15 14.21 -20.26 -7.66
C ILE A 15 13.66 -19.94 -6.28
N GLY A 16 14.51 -20.00 -5.27
CA GLY A 16 14.14 -19.80 -3.87
C GLY A 16 15.03 -18.79 -3.17
N VAL A 17 14.53 -18.29 -2.05
CA VAL A 17 15.20 -17.38 -1.11
C VAL A 17 15.57 -18.16 0.14
N PHE A 18 16.83 -18.08 0.55
CA PHE A 18 17.42 -18.85 1.64
C PHE A 18 18.34 -17.97 2.48
N GLY A 19 18.86 -18.51 3.58
CA GLY A 19 19.94 -17.94 4.37
C GLY A 19 19.54 -17.68 5.82
N PRO A 20 20.51 -17.33 6.70
CA PRO A 20 20.30 -17.27 8.14
C PRO A 20 19.09 -16.43 8.54
N ARG A 21 18.85 -15.29 7.90
CA ARG A 21 17.69 -14.44 8.21
C ARG A 21 16.34 -15.12 7.92
N ILE A 22 16.25 -15.98 6.91
CA ILE A 22 15.03 -16.76 6.64
C ILE A 22 14.83 -17.82 7.72
N ASP A 23 15.92 -18.45 8.16
CA ASP A 23 15.88 -19.42 9.24
C ASP A 23 15.53 -18.76 10.59
N ASP A 24 16.05 -17.57 10.87
CA ASP A 24 15.74 -16.79 12.08
C ASP A 24 14.26 -16.42 12.16
N ILE A 25 13.68 -15.93 11.05
CA ILE A 25 12.23 -15.67 10.96
C ILE A 25 11.43 -16.93 11.30
N ALA A 26 11.86 -18.09 10.76
CA ALA A 26 11.18 -19.35 11.03
C ALA A 26 11.28 -19.77 12.49
N ASN A 27 12.48 -19.70 13.06
CA ASN A 27 12.77 -20.09 14.43
C ASN A 27 12.08 -19.19 15.46
N GLU A 28 11.99 -17.87 15.20
CA GLU A 28 11.27 -16.92 16.06
C GLU A 28 9.79 -17.30 16.19
N ILE A 29 9.12 -17.53 15.05
CA ILE A 29 7.69 -17.89 15.02
C ILE A 29 7.45 -19.29 15.61
N VAL A 30 8.29 -20.27 15.30
CA VAL A 30 8.22 -21.63 15.85
C VAL A 30 8.35 -21.61 17.38
N SER A 31 9.31 -20.84 17.90
CA SER A 31 9.54 -20.67 19.33
C SER A 31 8.36 -19.99 20.01
N ALA A 32 7.87 -18.89 19.43
CA ALA A 32 6.72 -18.14 19.95
C ALA A 32 5.42 -18.97 19.96
N ALA A 33 5.23 -19.83 18.96
CA ALA A 33 4.05 -20.67 18.83
C ALA A 33 4.15 -22.01 19.62
N GLY A 34 5.29 -22.30 20.26
CA GLY A 34 5.50 -23.54 21.01
C GLY A 34 5.43 -24.79 20.14
N ILE A 35 5.82 -24.69 18.86
CA ILE A 35 5.80 -25.83 17.93
C ILE A 35 7.05 -26.68 18.20
N PRO A 36 6.93 -27.99 18.46
CA PRO A 36 8.09 -28.85 18.63
C PRO A 36 8.97 -28.81 17.38
N ASN A 37 10.28 -28.59 17.57
CA ASN A 37 11.33 -28.45 16.54
C ASN A 37 10.85 -28.73 15.11
N ALA A 38 10.53 -27.67 14.37
CA ALA A 38 10.12 -27.75 12.98
C ALA A 38 11.17 -28.52 12.14
N LEU A 39 10.66 -29.42 11.29
CA LEU A 39 11.41 -30.58 10.82
C LEU A 39 12.26 -30.33 9.56
N SER A 40 12.10 -29.18 8.89
CA SER A 40 12.69 -28.93 7.57
C SER A 40 13.60 -27.69 7.53
N CYS A 41 14.80 -27.81 8.11
CA CYS A 41 15.90 -26.88 7.87
C CYS A 41 16.77 -27.41 6.70
N PRO A 42 17.26 -26.55 5.77
CA PRO A 42 17.09 -25.10 5.73
C PRO A 42 15.71 -24.64 5.24
N TYR A 43 15.20 -23.56 5.84
CA TYR A 43 13.96 -22.93 5.41
C TYR A 43 14.17 -22.13 4.14
N HIS A 44 13.08 -21.93 3.39
CA HIS A 44 13.11 -21.16 2.17
C HIS A 44 11.77 -20.55 1.81
N ILE A 45 11.81 -19.47 1.02
CA ILE A 45 10.66 -18.90 0.34
C ILE A 45 10.79 -19.25 -1.14
N THR A 46 9.79 -19.88 -1.74
CA THR A 46 9.81 -20.17 -3.18
C THR A 46 9.39 -18.95 -3.99
N LEU A 47 10.32 -18.33 -4.72
CA LEU A 47 10.06 -17.20 -5.62
C LEU A 47 9.41 -17.65 -6.94
N ILE A 48 10.01 -18.63 -7.61
CA ILE A 48 9.49 -19.25 -8.84
C ILE A 48 9.42 -20.76 -8.60
N THR A 49 8.26 -21.36 -8.82
CA THR A 49 8.06 -22.81 -8.69
C THR A 49 8.71 -23.59 -9.85
N LYS A 50 8.75 -24.92 -9.72
CA LYS A 50 9.31 -25.77 -10.78
C LYS A 50 8.53 -25.67 -12.09
N ASP A 51 7.22 -25.63 -12.01
CA ASP A 51 6.37 -25.60 -13.20
C ASP A 51 6.38 -24.22 -13.87
N GLU A 52 6.39 -23.15 -13.08
CA GLU A 52 6.59 -21.78 -13.60
C GLU A 52 7.95 -21.63 -14.29
N LEU A 53 9.02 -22.16 -13.68
CA LEU A 53 10.35 -22.08 -14.29
C LEU A 53 10.41 -22.86 -15.62
N ARG A 54 9.80 -24.06 -15.65
CA ARG A 54 9.69 -24.84 -16.91
C ARG A 54 8.95 -24.06 -17.98
N GLN A 55 7.80 -23.46 -17.66
CA GLN A 55 7.01 -22.66 -18.61
C GLN A 55 7.82 -21.48 -19.15
N LEU A 56 8.45 -20.70 -18.27
CA LEU A 56 9.27 -19.54 -18.67
C LEU A 56 10.43 -19.90 -19.60
N THR A 57 11.01 -21.09 -19.41
CA THR A 57 12.15 -21.56 -20.21
C THR A 57 11.74 -22.28 -21.49
N ALA A 58 10.56 -22.90 -21.52
CA ALA A 58 10.03 -23.63 -22.68
C ALA A 58 9.73 -22.68 -23.84
N ASP A 59 9.28 -21.46 -23.55
CA ASP A 59 8.95 -20.46 -24.56
C ASP A 59 10.19 -19.78 -25.19
N LEU A 60 11.42 -20.23 -24.86
CA LEU A 60 12.73 -19.69 -25.30
C LEU A 60 12.91 -18.17 -25.06
N SER A 61 12.00 -17.54 -24.32
CA SER A 61 11.98 -16.10 -24.08
C SER A 61 12.98 -15.68 -23.00
N ASN A 62 13.35 -16.60 -22.10
CA ASN A 62 14.24 -16.33 -20.99
C ASN A 62 15.22 -17.49 -20.77
N LYS A 63 16.53 -17.18 -20.68
CA LYS A 63 17.51 -18.15 -20.20
C LYS A 63 17.43 -18.24 -18.67
N ILE A 64 17.66 -19.44 -18.13
CA ILE A 64 17.66 -19.67 -16.67
C ILE A 64 18.70 -18.79 -15.98
N ASP A 65 19.88 -18.63 -16.58
CA ASP A 65 20.96 -17.82 -16.02
C ASP A 65 20.56 -16.34 -15.93
N ASP A 66 19.93 -15.79 -16.96
CA ASP A 66 19.43 -14.42 -16.97
C ASP A 66 18.33 -14.22 -15.90
N LEU A 67 17.39 -15.17 -15.78
CA LEU A 67 16.35 -15.13 -14.74
C LEU A 67 16.96 -15.13 -13.35
N TYR A 68 17.96 -15.99 -13.14
CA TYR A 68 18.65 -16.12 -11.87
C TYR A 68 19.44 -14.85 -11.53
N GLU A 69 20.25 -14.34 -12.46
CA GLU A 69 21.03 -13.11 -12.29
C GLU A 69 20.12 -11.94 -11.92
N ASN A 70 19.04 -11.74 -12.68
CA ASN A 70 18.03 -10.73 -12.36
C ASN A 70 17.40 -10.97 -10.97
N ALA A 71 17.13 -12.22 -10.60
CA ALA A 71 16.53 -12.53 -9.31
C ALA A 71 17.45 -12.17 -8.14
N THR A 72 18.78 -12.30 -8.28
CA THR A 72 19.73 -11.93 -7.22
C THR A 72 19.76 -10.42 -6.91
N THR A 73 19.25 -9.58 -7.81
CA THR A 73 19.15 -8.12 -7.61
C THR A 73 17.88 -7.67 -6.88
N ILE A 74 16.94 -8.59 -6.61
CA ILE A 74 15.67 -8.24 -5.94
C ILE A 74 15.96 -7.79 -4.52
N ASP A 75 15.29 -6.72 -4.10
CA ASP A 75 15.38 -6.23 -2.73
C ASP A 75 14.82 -7.24 -1.71
N THR A 76 15.68 -7.69 -0.80
CA THR A 76 15.38 -8.63 0.28
C THR A 76 15.31 -7.96 1.66
N LYS A 77 15.52 -6.63 1.75
CA LYS A 77 15.44 -5.89 3.02
C LYS A 77 14.03 -5.94 3.60
N HIS A 78 13.03 -5.89 2.74
CA HIS A 78 11.62 -5.78 3.10
C HIS A 78 10.86 -7.10 2.93
N ILE A 79 11.34 -8.13 3.63
CA ILE A 79 10.64 -9.40 3.84
C ILE A 79 10.08 -9.37 5.27
N TYR A 80 8.75 -9.50 5.40
CA TYR A 80 8.06 -9.46 6.68
C TYR A 80 7.27 -10.76 6.90
N SER A 81 7.35 -11.32 8.10
CA SER A 81 6.45 -12.37 8.56
C SER A 81 5.17 -11.74 9.13
N LEU A 82 4.02 -12.29 8.75
CA LEU A 82 2.74 -11.94 9.34
C LEU A 82 2.32 -12.87 10.47
N GLY A 83 2.91 -14.06 10.53
CA GLY A 83 2.63 -15.05 11.56
C GLY A 83 2.41 -16.45 11.00
N LEU A 84 1.95 -17.33 11.89
CA LEU A 84 1.71 -18.73 11.61
C LEU A 84 0.33 -18.96 11.00
N GLY A 85 0.29 -19.69 9.88
CA GLY A 85 -0.92 -20.26 9.31
C GLY A 85 -0.93 -21.79 9.36
N GLY A 86 -2.13 -22.36 9.23
CA GLY A 86 -2.37 -23.81 9.24
C GLY A 86 -2.43 -24.43 10.64
N ASP A 87 -2.27 -25.76 10.69
CA ASP A 87 -2.31 -26.56 11.93
C ASP A 87 -0.92 -27.11 12.25
N PRO A 88 -0.33 -26.82 13.44
CA PRO A 88 0.95 -27.41 13.87
C PRO A 88 0.98 -28.94 13.89
N LYS A 89 -0.18 -29.61 13.97
CA LYS A 89 -0.28 -31.08 13.90
C LYS A 89 -0.34 -31.61 12.47
N GLY A 90 -0.46 -30.73 11.48
CA GLY A 90 -0.61 -31.07 10.07
C GLY A 90 0.31 -30.22 9.20
N VAL A 91 -0.31 -29.47 8.28
CA VAL A 91 0.41 -28.54 7.40
C VAL A 91 0.45 -27.17 8.07
N CYS A 92 1.65 -26.63 8.26
CA CYS A 92 1.85 -25.30 8.84
C CYS A 92 2.90 -24.52 8.07
N TRP A 93 2.71 -23.20 8.02
CA TRP A 93 3.57 -22.28 7.30
C TRP A 93 3.58 -20.91 7.96
N ILE A 94 4.58 -20.11 7.62
CA ILE A 94 4.64 -18.71 7.99
C ILE A 94 4.20 -17.89 6.79
N VAL A 95 3.22 -17.01 6.95
CA VAL A 95 2.78 -16.10 5.90
C VAL A 95 3.80 -14.98 5.75
N ILE A 96 4.26 -14.73 4.52
CA ILE A 96 5.30 -13.75 4.22
C ILE A 96 4.79 -12.68 3.26
N ILE A 97 5.05 -11.41 3.59
CA ILE A 97 4.95 -10.30 2.64
C ILE A 97 6.32 -10.04 2.03
N TRP A 98 6.40 -10.13 0.70
CA TRP A 98 7.58 -9.72 -0.06
C TRP A 98 7.16 -9.10 -1.41
N ASN A 99 6.90 -7.79 -1.38
CA ASN A 99 6.38 -7.07 -2.54
C ASN A 99 7.39 -7.00 -3.69
N ALA A 100 8.68 -6.88 -3.40
CA ALA A 100 9.73 -6.91 -4.42
C ALA A 100 9.75 -8.24 -5.20
N GLY A 101 9.54 -9.36 -4.50
CA GLY A 101 9.36 -10.67 -5.14
C GLY A 101 8.15 -10.72 -6.09
N ASN A 102 7.02 -10.13 -5.70
CA ASN A 102 5.82 -10.06 -6.55
C ASN A 102 5.97 -9.09 -7.74
N ILE A 103 6.70 -7.99 -7.58
CA ILE A 103 7.06 -7.09 -8.68
C ILE A 103 7.93 -7.83 -9.70
N PHE A 104 8.93 -8.58 -9.22
CA PHE A 104 9.76 -9.43 -10.08
C PHE A 104 8.91 -10.46 -10.82
N ARG A 105 8.03 -11.20 -10.13
CA ARG A 105 7.13 -12.18 -10.76
C ARG A 105 6.32 -11.57 -11.90
N ARG A 106 5.73 -10.40 -11.67
CA ARG A 106 4.96 -9.67 -12.70
C ARG A 106 5.79 -9.27 -13.92
N LYS A 107 7.06 -8.88 -13.72
CA LYS A 107 7.98 -8.55 -14.84
C LYS A 107 8.11 -9.71 -15.83
N TYR A 108 8.00 -10.95 -15.36
CA TYR A 108 8.06 -12.16 -16.17
C TYR A 108 6.68 -12.77 -16.48
N GLY A 109 5.60 -12.01 -16.31
CA GLY A 109 4.25 -12.48 -16.61
C GLY A 109 3.70 -13.53 -15.63
N LEU A 110 4.38 -13.79 -14.52
CA LEU A 110 3.90 -14.72 -13.51
C LEU A 110 2.79 -14.07 -12.66
N SER A 111 1.86 -14.90 -12.20
CA SER A 111 0.78 -14.48 -11.30
C SER A 111 1.31 -13.97 -9.96
N PHE A 112 0.53 -13.12 -9.31
CA PHE A 112 0.78 -12.74 -7.93
C PHE A 112 0.80 -13.99 -7.02
N LYS A 113 1.73 -14.03 -6.07
CA LYS A 113 1.91 -15.14 -5.15
C LYS A 113 1.89 -14.67 -3.71
N GLN A 114 1.19 -15.42 -2.87
CA GLN A 114 1.28 -15.31 -1.43
C GLN A 114 2.48 -16.15 -0.97
N PHE A 115 3.54 -15.45 -0.60
CA PHE A 115 4.77 -16.09 -0.16
C PHE A 115 4.59 -16.68 1.22
N HIS A 116 5.27 -17.79 1.45
CA HIS A 116 5.26 -18.48 2.73
C HIS A 116 6.57 -19.24 2.93
N ILE A 117 6.85 -19.55 4.20
CA ILE A 117 7.86 -20.53 4.60
C ILE A 117 7.11 -21.75 5.11
N THR A 118 7.26 -22.89 4.45
CA THR A 118 6.67 -24.15 4.92
C THR A 118 7.46 -24.67 6.12
N LEU A 119 6.77 -25.01 7.22
CA LEU A 119 7.38 -25.55 8.44
C LEU A 119 7.17 -27.07 8.59
N SER A 120 6.16 -27.62 7.93
CA SER A 120 5.81 -29.04 7.95
C SER A 120 6.49 -29.82 6.81
N ASN A 121 6.74 -31.12 7.03
CA ASN A 121 7.24 -32.02 5.98
C ASN A 121 6.20 -32.31 4.89
N ASN A 122 4.92 -32.23 5.25
CA ASN A 122 3.83 -32.33 4.31
C ASN A 122 3.52 -30.93 3.78
N ASP A 123 3.58 -30.76 2.47
CA ASP A 123 3.10 -29.54 1.79
C ASP A 123 1.79 -29.87 1.08
N ASP A 124 0.75 -29.12 1.41
CA ASP A 124 -0.52 -29.16 0.70
C ASP A 124 -0.71 -27.83 -0.02
N HIS A 125 -0.61 -27.88 -1.34
CA HIS A 125 -0.77 -26.71 -2.21
C HIS A 125 -2.23 -26.26 -2.36
N SER A 126 -3.21 -27.04 -1.87
CA SER A 126 -4.63 -26.69 -1.93
C SER A 126 -5.09 -25.81 -0.77
N LEU A 127 -4.30 -25.71 0.30
CA LEU A 127 -4.62 -24.87 1.45
C LEU A 127 -4.45 -23.39 1.11
N ASP A 128 -5.34 -22.56 1.67
CA ASP A 128 -5.18 -21.12 1.59
C ASP A 128 -3.98 -20.69 2.43
N LYS A 129 -2.94 -20.15 1.79
CA LYS A 129 -1.73 -19.65 2.45
C LYS A 129 -1.71 -18.12 2.57
N SER A 130 -2.90 -17.50 2.46
CA SER A 130 -3.12 -16.07 2.62
C SER A 130 -3.08 -15.63 4.07
N LEU A 131 -3.26 -14.33 4.31
CA LEU A 131 -3.47 -13.82 5.67
C LEU A 131 -4.70 -14.42 6.35
N TYR A 132 -5.72 -14.87 5.62
CA TYR A 132 -6.94 -15.43 6.21
C TYR A 132 -6.67 -16.77 6.90
N SER A 133 -5.50 -17.35 6.64
CA SER A 133 -5.01 -18.55 7.32
C SER A 133 -4.27 -18.27 8.64
N LEU A 134 -4.01 -17.00 8.97
CA LEU A 134 -3.30 -16.62 10.19
C LEU A 134 -4.09 -17.02 11.43
N ARG A 135 -3.38 -17.52 12.44
CA ARG A 135 -3.95 -17.83 13.75
C ARG A 135 -3.98 -16.58 14.63
N ASP A 136 -5.01 -16.46 15.47
CA ASP A 136 -5.32 -15.30 16.33
C ASP A 136 -4.15 -14.75 17.18
N ILE A 137 -3.14 -15.58 17.46
CA ILE A 137 -1.94 -15.20 18.23
C ILE A 137 -1.11 -14.13 17.49
N PHE A 138 -1.25 -14.02 16.17
CA PHE A 138 -0.58 -13.03 15.33
C PHE A 138 -1.59 -12.00 14.79
N SER A 139 -2.21 -11.25 15.70
CA SER A 139 -3.23 -10.24 15.36
C SER A 139 -2.64 -9.10 14.52
N ILE A 140 -3.38 -8.74 13.46
CA ILE A 140 -3.16 -7.57 12.59
C ILE A 140 -3.01 -6.27 13.39
N GLU A 141 -3.67 -6.19 14.55
CA GLU A 141 -3.64 -5.05 15.46
C GLU A 141 -2.23 -4.76 16.01
N ASN A 142 -1.34 -5.75 15.99
CA ASN A 142 0.04 -5.62 16.48
C ASN A 142 1.05 -5.28 15.37
N LEU A 143 0.62 -5.20 14.10
CA LEU A 143 1.53 -4.91 12.99
C LEU A 143 2.08 -3.49 13.08
N ASN A 144 3.39 -3.30 12.96
CA ASN A 144 3.99 -1.96 12.90
C ASN A 144 3.69 -1.26 11.56
N LEU A 145 3.98 0.04 11.51
CA LEU A 145 3.76 0.91 10.35
C LEU A 145 4.35 0.35 9.04
N ASN A 146 5.56 -0.19 9.07
CA ASN A 146 6.20 -0.72 7.87
C ASN A 146 5.52 -2.01 7.38
N THR A 147 5.14 -2.90 8.30
CA THR A 147 4.47 -4.14 7.93
C THR A 147 3.08 -3.87 7.34
N ILE A 148 2.31 -2.92 7.90
CA ILE A 148 1.00 -2.55 7.35
C ILE A 148 1.12 -1.82 6.00
N ASP A 149 2.10 -0.93 5.80
CA ASP A 149 2.37 -0.31 4.48
C ASP A 149 2.64 -1.39 3.42
N HIS A 150 3.49 -2.36 3.75
CA HIS A 150 3.78 -3.47 2.86
C HIS A 150 2.57 -4.38 2.63
N LEU A 151 1.68 -4.53 3.60
CA LEU A 151 0.42 -5.27 3.42
C LEU A 151 -0.51 -4.53 2.44
N VAL A 152 -0.69 -3.22 2.60
CA VAL A 152 -1.45 -2.37 1.65
C VAL A 152 -0.90 -2.49 0.23
N LEU A 153 0.43 -2.38 0.09
CA LEU A 153 1.10 -2.56 -1.20
C LEU A 153 0.88 -3.96 -1.78
N SER A 154 0.86 -5.00 -0.95
CA SER A 154 0.62 -6.37 -1.39
C SER A 154 -0.77 -6.52 -2.02
N TYR A 155 -1.80 -6.01 -1.35
CA TYR A 155 -3.17 -6.01 -1.86
C TYR A 155 -3.35 -5.16 -3.11
N ASN A 156 -2.70 -3.98 -3.16
CA ASN A 156 -2.69 -3.15 -4.35
C ASN A 156 -2.04 -3.88 -5.54
N LEU A 157 -0.94 -4.60 -5.31
CA LEU A 157 -0.28 -5.41 -6.31
C LEU A 157 -1.18 -6.57 -6.79
N SER A 158 -1.99 -7.16 -5.92
CA SER A 158 -2.95 -8.21 -6.30
C SER A 158 -4.30 -7.67 -6.80
N ASN A 159 -4.44 -6.35 -7.03
CA ASN A 159 -5.68 -5.68 -7.43
C ASN A 159 -6.87 -5.89 -6.46
N GLN A 160 -6.60 -6.13 -5.18
CA GLN A 160 -7.61 -6.27 -4.13
C GLN A 160 -7.77 -4.92 -3.41
N TYR A 161 -8.37 -3.94 -4.09
CA TYR A 161 -8.38 -2.55 -3.63
C TYR A 161 -9.25 -2.32 -2.39
N ASP A 162 -10.30 -3.12 -2.17
CA ASP A 162 -11.15 -3.01 -0.97
C ASP A 162 -10.36 -3.35 0.30
N GLN A 163 -9.58 -4.44 0.25
CA GLN A 163 -8.71 -4.88 1.33
C GLN A 163 -7.59 -3.88 1.54
N ALA A 164 -6.96 -3.40 0.44
CA ALA A 164 -5.96 -2.35 0.53
C ALA A 164 -6.52 -1.08 1.21
N LEU A 165 -7.78 -0.73 0.96
CA LEU A 165 -8.44 0.42 1.56
C LEU A 165 -8.62 0.25 3.06
N ILE A 166 -9.06 -0.93 3.51
CA ILE A 166 -9.20 -1.25 4.94
C ILE A 166 -7.87 -1.05 5.67
N TYR A 167 -6.77 -1.63 5.16
CA TYR A 167 -5.47 -1.50 5.80
C TYR A 167 -4.87 -0.09 5.68
N ALA A 168 -5.13 0.63 4.59
CA ALA A 168 -4.69 2.01 4.46
C ALA A 168 -5.41 2.94 5.44
N ARG A 169 -6.71 2.71 5.69
CA ARG A 169 -7.47 3.41 6.73
C ARG A 169 -6.91 3.10 8.11
N GLU A 170 -6.70 1.82 8.41
CA GLU A 170 -6.13 1.37 9.69
C GLU A 170 -4.74 1.99 9.96
N MET A 171 -3.91 2.08 8.92
CA MET A 171 -2.61 2.75 8.98
C MET A 171 -2.75 4.23 9.33
N CYS A 172 -3.73 4.95 8.77
CA CYS A 172 -3.99 6.36 9.08
C CYS A 172 -4.58 6.57 10.49
N ILE A 173 -5.39 5.62 10.98
CA ILE A 173 -5.98 5.68 12.33
C ILE A 173 -4.88 5.49 13.39
N ARG A 174 -4.04 4.48 13.20
CA ARG A 174 -2.99 4.11 14.17
C ARG A 174 -1.75 5.00 14.10
N PHE A 175 -1.45 5.53 12.92
CA PHE A 175 -0.27 6.35 12.66
C PHE A 175 -0.67 7.65 11.92
N PRO A 176 -1.45 8.54 12.55
CA PRO A 176 -2.02 9.73 11.90
C PRO A 176 -0.99 10.77 11.44
N ASP A 177 0.24 10.67 11.92
CA ASP A 177 1.36 11.52 11.51
C ASP A 177 2.21 10.90 10.40
N SER A 178 1.87 9.69 9.93
CA SER A 178 2.58 9.05 8.81
C SER A 178 2.07 9.59 7.48
N GLU A 179 2.90 10.37 6.81
CA GLU A 179 2.68 10.84 5.44
C GLU A 179 2.42 9.69 4.46
N LYS A 180 3.14 8.57 4.64
CA LYS A 180 2.97 7.38 3.79
C LYS A 180 1.59 6.79 3.95
N GLY A 181 1.02 6.77 5.16
CA GLY A 181 -0.32 6.25 5.41
C GLY A 181 -1.36 6.99 4.60
N TRP A 182 -1.32 8.32 4.68
CA TRP A 182 -2.23 9.19 3.93
C TRP A 182 -2.02 9.07 2.41
N LEU A 183 -0.77 8.95 1.95
CA LEU A 183 -0.48 8.77 0.53
C LEU A 183 -1.04 7.45 0.00
N ARG A 184 -0.86 6.35 0.75
CA ARG A 184 -1.43 5.04 0.42
C ARG A 184 -2.96 5.09 0.39
N LEU A 185 -3.57 5.70 1.40
CA LEU A 185 -5.02 5.87 1.44
C LEU A 185 -5.51 6.65 0.21
N ALA A 186 -4.82 7.72 -0.16
CA ALA A 186 -5.18 8.55 -1.29
C ALA A 186 -5.11 7.79 -2.63
N ASP A 187 -4.03 7.03 -2.85
CA ASP A 187 -3.84 6.22 -4.06
C ASP A 187 -4.93 5.15 -4.20
N ILE A 188 -5.28 4.47 -3.10
CA ILE A 188 -6.28 3.39 -3.10
C ILE A 188 -7.71 3.94 -3.17
N ALA A 189 -8.04 4.97 -2.40
CA ALA A 189 -9.34 5.63 -2.45
C ALA A 189 -9.67 6.11 -3.86
N ARG A 190 -8.67 6.67 -4.57
CA ARG A 190 -8.85 7.10 -5.97
C ARG A 190 -9.14 5.92 -6.91
N ARG A 191 -8.53 4.75 -6.69
CA ARG A 191 -8.81 3.54 -7.49
C ARG A 191 -10.21 2.97 -7.22
N ASN A 192 -10.71 3.16 -6.00
CA ASN A 192 -12.08 2.82 -5.60
C ASN A 192 -13.08 3.95 -5.88
N GLU A 193 -12.71 4.95 -6.69
CA GLU A 193 -13.57 6.07 -7.08
C GLU A 193 -14.09 6.92 -5.89
N GLN A 194 -13.43 6.83 -4.73
CA GLN A 194 -13.68 7.66 -3.56
C GLN A 194 -12.85 8.96 -3.68
N TYR A 195 -13.16 9.76 -4.70
CA TYR A 195 -12.37 10.92 -5.10
C TYR A 195 -12.26 12.00 -4.01
N LYS A 196 -13.30 12.19 -3.19
CA LYS A 196 -13.22 13.14 -2.07
C LYS A 196 -12.22 12.69 -1.03
N LEU A 197 -12.31 11.42 -0.60
CA LEU A 197 -11.36 10.84 0.35
C LEU A 197 -9.94 10.91 -0.20
N ALA A 198 -9.76 10.58 -1.48
CA ALA A 198 -8.48 10.67 -2.14
C ALA A 198 -7.89 12.09 -2.11
N MET A 199 -8.67 13.09 -2.51
CA MET A 199 -8.26 14.50 -2.51
C MET A 199 -7.82 14.96 -1.13
N LEU A 200 -8.64 14.71 -0.10
CA LEU A 200 -8.33 15.10 1.27
C LEU A 200 -7.08 14.40 1.79
N ALA A 201 -6.89 13.11 1.47
CA ALA A 201 -5.73 12.34 1.89
C ALA A 201 -4.43 12.79 1.18
N TYR A 202 -4.47 13.18 -0.10
CA TYR A 202 -3.33 13.81 -0.77
C TYR A 202 -2.97 15.15 -0.10
N ALA A 203 -3.97 15.99 0.20
CA ALA A 203 -3.74 17.26 0.89
C ALA A 203 -3.15 17.05 2.29
N ARG A 204 -3.63 16.03 3.03
CA ARG A 204 -3.07 15.65 4.34
C ARG A 204 -1.63 15.15 4.22
N THR A 205 -1.31 14.38 3.19
CA THR A 205 0.08 13.96 2.90
C THR A 205 0.98 15.18 2.74
N MET A 206 0.56 16.15 1.94
CA MET A 206 1.31 17.39 1.71
C MET A 206 1.43 18.26 2.95
N HIS A 207 0.48 18.21 3.87
CA HIS A 207 0.54 18.92 5.14
C HIS A 207 1.60 18.32 6.08
N LEU A 208 1.85 17.01 5.99
CA LEU A 208 2.78 16.30 6.87
C LEU A 208 4.22 16.30 6.38
N ILE A 209 4.44 16.55 5.09
CA ILE A 209 5.78 16.57 4.49
C ILE A 209 6.31 18.00 4.35
N ASP A 210 7.62 18.13 4.47
CA ASP A 210 8.31 19.37 4.16
C ASP A 210 8.52 19.50 2.64
N GLU A 211 8.00 20.60 2.08
CA GLU A 211 8.01 20.89 0.64
C GLU A 211 9.43 20.93 0.07
N GLN A 212 10.39 21.49 0.81
CA GLN A 212 11.77 21.63 0.33
C GLN A 212 12.48 20.28 0.12
N ASN A 213 12.12 19.29 0.93
CA ASN A 213 12.73 17.97 0.90
C ASN A 213 11.93 16.95 0.07
N ASN A 214 10.68 17.26 -0.28
CA ASN A 214 9.74 16.30 -0.88
C ASN A 214 9.01 16.86 -2.11
N GLU A 215 9.63 17.75 -2.87
CA GLU A 215 9.05 18.42 -4.05
C GLU A 215 8.36 17.43 -5.01
N LYS A 216 8.97 16.27 -5.30
CA LYS A 216 8.38 15.24 -6.18
C LYS A 216 7.07 14.67 -5.64
N ILE A 217 6.97 14.50 -4.32
CA ILE A 217 5.75 13.99 -3.69
C ILE A 217 4.68 15.09 -3.70
N HIS A 218 5.07 16.35 -3.47
CA HIS A 218 4.16 17.49 -3.65
C HIS A 218 3.61 17.56 -5.07
N GLU A 219 4.48 17.56 -6.08
CA GLU A 219 4.08 17.59 -7.50
C GLU A 219 3.15 16.41 -7.85
N TYR A 220 3.46 15.23 -7.34
CA TYR A 220 2.59 14.06 -7.47
C TYR A 220 1.20 14.31 -6.86
N CYS A 221 1.15 14.77 -5.61
CA CYS A 221 -0.11 15.04 -4.91
C CYS A 221 -0.92 16.14 -5.59
N TYR A 222 -0.28 17.24 -6.04
CA TYR A 222 -0.94 18.31 -6.79
C TYR A 222 -1.62 17.76 -8.06
N LYS A 223 -0.89 17.01 -8.89
CA LYS A 223 -1.45 16.38 -10.10
C LYS A 223 -2.62 15.44 -9.78
N ARG A 224 -2.54 14.71 -8.66
CA ARG A 224 -3.60 13.79 -8.25
C ARG A 224 -4.83 14.50 -7.70
N ILE A 225 -4.67 15.58 -6.94
CA ILE A 225 -5.78 16.44 -6.49
C ILE A 225 -6.49 17.05 -7.69
N LEU A 226 -5.74 17.60 -8.66
CA LEU A 226 -6.30 18.11 -9.91
C LEU A 226 -7.11 17.02 -10.62
N ASN A 227 -6.57 15.80 -10.71
CA ASN A 227 -7.30 14.69 -11.30
C ASN A 227 -8.58 14.32 -10.53
N CYS A 228 -8.61 14.41 -9.20
CA CYS A 228 -9.81 14.14 -8.41
C CYS A 228 -10.89 15.22 -8.65
N ALA A 229 -10.48 16.50 -8.63
CA ALA A 229 -11.34 17.65 -8.94
C ALA A 229 -11.88 17.59 -10.38
N SER A 230 -11.00 17.26 -11.31
CA SER A 230 -11.24 16.90 -12.72
C SER A 230 -12.54 16.15 -12.95
N ASN A 231 -12.68 15.11 -12.13
CA ASN A 231 -13.55 14.01 -12.46
C ASN A 231 -14.86 14.07 -11.69
N CYS A 232 -14.85 14.36 -10.38
CA CYS A 232 -16.02 14.02 -9.57
C CYS A 232 -16.16 14.77 -8.23
N THR A 233 -15.32 15.76 -7.90
CA THR A 233 -15.40 16.34 -6.55
C THR A 233 -15.15 17.84 -6.38
N GLU A 234 -15.87 18.45 -5.45
CA GLU A 234 -15.61 19.79 -4.95
C GLU A 234 -14.24 19.87 -4.27
N TRP A 235 -13.74 21.09 -4.03
CA TRP A 235 -12.41 21.32 -3.50
C TRP A 235 -12.38 21.43 -1.98
N GLU A 236 -11.23 21.11 -1.38
CA GLU A 236 -11.04 21.20 0.07
C GLU A 236 -12.15 20.47 0.84
N CYS A 237 -12.64 21.09 1.91
CA CYS A 237 -13.71 20.60 2.78
C CYS A 237 -15.10 21.06 2.31
N LEU A 238 -15.24 21.45 1.04
CA LEU A 238 -16.56 21.64 0.44
C LEU A 238 -17.08 20.29 -0.01
N PHE A 239 -18.33 19.97 0.33
CA PHE A 239 -18.92 18.67 0.03
C PHE A 239 -20.16 18.80 -0.85
N GLY A 240 -20.18 18.07 -1.95
CA GLY A 240 -21.37 17.72 -2.71
C GLY A 240 -22.22 16.66 -1.99
N LYS A 241 -23.42 16.38 -2.53
CA LYS A 241 -24.45 15.53 -1.89
C LYS A 241 -23.98 14.14 -1.42
N ASN A 242 -23.01 13.52 -2.09
CA ASN A 242 -22.57 12.14 -1.82
C ASN A 242 -21.08 12.05 -1.43
N GLU A 243 -20.41 13.19 -1.26
CA GLU A 243 -18.96 13.21 -1.02
C GLU A 243 -18.62 12.95 0.44
N LEU A 244 -19.49 13.40 1.35
CA LEU A 244 -19.29 13.24 2.78
C LEU A 244 -19.31 11.76 3.19
N GLU A 245 -20.12 10.95 2.50
CA GLU A 245 -20.22 9.50 2.73
C GLU A 245 -18.95 8.75 2.34
N GLN A 246 -18.12 9.33 1.46
CA GLN A 246 -16.83 8.74 1.09
C GLN A 246 -15.78 8.89 2.20
N VAL A 247 -15.99 9.79 3.17
CA VAL A 247 -15.03 10.08 4.23
C VAL A 247 -15.42 9.34 5.51
N PRO A 248 -14.66 8.32 5.93
CA PRO A 248 -14.91 7.59 7.16
C PRO A 248 -14.86 8.52 8.38
N GLU A 249 -15.77 8.31 9.34
CA GLU A 249 -15.94 9.17 10.52
C GLU A 249 -14.65 9.31 11.31
N GLU A 250 -13.94 8.20 11.53
CA GLU A 250 -12.72 8.13 12.30
C GLU A 250 -11.54 8.90 11.67
N LEU A 251 -11.61 9.22 10.37
CA LEU A 251 -10.58 9.98 9.68
C LEU A 251 -10.89 11.48 9.58
N LYS A 252 -12.14 11.91 9.82
CA LYS A 252 -12.58 13.29 9.62
C LYS A 252 -11.77 14.30 10.41
N VAL A 253 -11.38 13.98 11.64
CA VAL A 253 -10.57 14.85 12.50
C VAL A 253 -9.23 15.24 11.87
N ASN A 254 -8.65 14.34 11.08
CA ASN A 254 -7.37 14.58 10.39
C ASN A 254 -7.56 15.14 8.97
N LEU A 255 -8.69 14.84 8.33
CA LEU A 255 -8.95 15.19 6.93
C LEU A 255 -9.64 16.54 6.76
N PHE A 256 -10.40 17.01 7.76
CA PHE A 256 -11.13 18.29 7.68
C PHE A 256 -10.30 19.47 8.17
N ILE A 257 -8.98 19.31 8.18
CA ILE A 257 -8.05 20.38 8.48
C ILE A 257 -7.98 21.29 7.24
N PRO A 258 -8.19 22.62 7.40
CA PRO A 258 -8.07 23.55 6.29
C PRO A 258 -6.71 23.43 5.60
N TRP A 259 -6.69 23.54 4.28
CA TRP A 259 -5.43 23.42 3.54
C TRP A 259 -4.47 24.53 3.95
N THR A 260 -3.17 24.27 3.93
CA THR A 260 -2.19 25.31 4.23
C THR A 260 -2.25 26.44 3.20
N SER A 261 -1.78 27.64 3.58
CA SER A 261 -1.74 28.78 2.67
C SER A 261 -0.95 28.47 1.39
N THR A 262 0.12 27.68 1.51
CA THR A 262 0.94 27.24 0.37
C THR A 262 0.14 26.40 -0.61
N ILE A 263 -0.57 25.37 -0.12
CA ILE A 263 -1.40 24.50 -0.97
C ILE A 263 -2.50 25.33 -1.65
N ARG A 264 -3.18 26.20 -0.88
CA ARG A 264 -4.23 27.08 -1.41
C ARG A 264 -3.69 28.03 -2.48
N GLN A 265 -2.53 28.66 -2.25
CA GLN A 265 -1.94 29.57 -3.21
C GLN A 265 -1.53 28.86 -4.51
N HIS A 266 -0.97 27.65 -4.39
CA HIS A 266 -0.61 26.85 -5.56
C HIS A 266 -1.84 26.56 -6.43
N PHE A 267 -2.95 26.15 -5.81
CA PHE A 267 -4.18 25.93 -6.57
C PHE A 267 -4.81 27.21 -7.10
N VAL A 268 -4.83 28.32 -6.35
CA VAL A 268 -5.28 29.63 -6.86
C VAL A 268 -4.51 30.03 -8.13
N ASN A 269 -3.21 29.79 -8.17
CA ASN A 269 -2.40 30.06 -9.37
C ASN A 269 -2.85 29.17 -10.54
N ILE A 270 -3.06 27.87 -10.30
CA ILE A 270 -3.60 26.95 -11.31
C ILE A 270 -4.99 27.41 -11.79
N TYR A 271 -5.88 27.86 -10.88
CA TYR A 271 -7.19 28.41 -11.24
C TYR A 271 -7.09 29.62 -12.18
N SER A 272 -6.12 30.50 -11.91
CA SER A 272 -5.93 31.71 -12.72
C SER A 272 -5.41 31.41 -14.13
N GLU A 273 -4.72 30.27 -14.31
CA GLU A 273 -4.11 29.86 -15.57
C GLU A 273 -4.99 28.88 -16.37
N GLU A 274 -5.68 27.94 -15.70
CA GLU A 274 -6.37 26.82 -16.36
C GLU A 274 -7.91 26.93 -16.38
N GLN A 275 -8.51 27.93 -15.72
CA GLN A 275 -9.98 28.09 -15.58
C GLN A 275 -10.74 26.76 -15.45
N PRO A 276 -10.51 25.96 -14.40
CA PRO A 276 -11.21 24.68 -14.24
C PRO A 276 -12.72 24.93 -14.20
N GLN A 277 -13.40 24.43 -15.24
CA GLN A 277 -14.83 24.48 -15.32
C GLN A 277 -15.40 23.58 -14.23
N PHE A 278 -16.24 24.17 -13.39
CA PHE A 278 -17.13 23.47 -12.48
C PHE A 278 -17.94 22.45 -13.29
N SER A 279 -17.48 21.20 -13.33
CA SER A 279 -18.18 20.10 -14.01
C SER A 279 -19.25 19.53 -13.08
N GLN A 280 -20.18 20.37 -12.63
CA GLN A 280 -21.51 19.85 -12.38
C GLN A 280 -22.16 19.70 -13.75
N LYS A 281 -22.30 18.46 -14.23
CA LYS A 281 -23.28 18.15 -15.28
C LYS A 281 -24.57 18.86 -14.87
N ALA A 282 -24.95 19.85 -15.69
CA ALA A 282 -25.92 20.89 -15.43
C ALA A 282 -27.00 20.50 -14.43
N HIS A 283 -27.14 21.24 -13.33
CA HIS A 283 -28.39 21.89 -12.90
C HIS A 283 -28.08 22.90 -11.77
N HIS A 284 -28.00 24.18 -12.18
CA HIS A 284 -27.83 25.41 -11.36
C HIS A 284 -26.40 25.79 -10.97
N HIS A 285 -25.90 26.80 -11.68
CA HIS A 285 -24.73 27.57 -11.29
C HIS A 285 -25.00 28.30 -9.97
N LEU A 286 -24.31 27.93 -8.90
CA LEU A 286 -24.22 28.76 -7.70
C LEU A 286 -22.93 29.56 -7.77
N LEU A 287 -23.06 30.88 -7.91
CA LEU A 287 -21.95 31.81 -7.74
C LEU A 287 -21.49 31.74 -6.28
N VAL A 288 -20.23 31.39 -6.04
CA VAL A 288 -19.57 31.65 -4.76
C VAL A 288 -19.44 33.18 -4.65
N PRO A 289 -20.05 33.84 -3.65
CA PRO A 289 -19.88 35.28 -3.50
C PRO A 289 -18.41 35.55 -3.15
N PHE A 290 -17.70 36.24 -4.04
CA PHE A 290 -16.43 36.87 -3.70
C PHE A 290 -16.73 38.00 -2.70
N ILE A 291 -16.41 37.78 -1.43
CA ILE A 291 -16.42 38.86 -0.44
C ILE A 291 -15.14 39.65 -0.66
N ASP A 292 -15.22 40.82 -1.29
CA ASP A 292 -14.08 41.75 -1.33
C ASP A 292 -13.77 42.17 0.11
N PRO A 293 -12.57 41.90 0.65
CA PRO A 293 -12.18 42.28 2.00
C PRO A 293 -12.25 43.79 2.27
N ARG A 294 -12.38 44.61 1.22
CA ARG A 294 -12.53 46.07 1.31
C ARG A 294 -13.99 46.51 1.53
N GLN A 295 -14.97 45.63 1.34
CA GLN A 295 -16.39 45.97 1.48
C GLN A 295 -16.96 45.73 2.88
N THR A 296 -16.26 45.02 3.77
CA THR A 296 -16.71 44.74 5.14
C THR A 296 -16.73 45.97 6.06
N ASN A 297 -16.11 47.09 5.67
CA ASN A 297 -16.03 48.30 6.50
C ASN A 297 -17.09 49.37 6.19
N GLN A 298 -18.02 49.15 5.25
CA GLN A 298 -19.00 50.20 4.88
C GLN A 298 -20.40 50.05 5.48
N ASN A 299 -20.71 48.98 6.23
CA ASN A 299 -22.07 48.73 6.74
C ASN A 299 -22.22 48.61 8.27
N LEU A 300 -21.25 49.09 9.07
CA LEU A 300 -21.35 49.15 10.54
C LEU A 300 -21.99 50.44 11.08
N GLY A 301 -22.81 51.13 10.28
CA GLY A 301 -23.43 52.38 10.69
C GLY A 301 -24.84 52.54 10.15
N ARG A 302 -25.79 51.75 10.66
CA ARG A 302 -27.24 52.04 10.70
C ARG A 302 -27.97 50.95 11.50
N TYR A 303 -28.00 51.15 12.81
CA TYR A 303 -29.11 50.78 13.68
C TYR A 303 -29.47 52.01 14.50
#